data_AF-A0A0S9NVV1-F1
#
_entry.id   AF-A0A0S9NVV1-F1
#
_cell.length_a   1.000
_cell.length_b   1.000
_cell.length_c   1.000
_cell.angle_alpha   90.00
_cell.angle_beta   90.00
_cell.angle_gamma   90.00
#
_symmetry.space_group_name_H-M   'P 1'
#
loop_
_entity.id
_entity.type
_entity.pdbx_description
1 polymer ?
#
loop_
_entity_poly.entity_id
_entity_poly.type
_entity_poly.pdbx_seq_one_letter_code
_entity_poly.pdbx_strand_id
1 'polypeptide(L)'
;MPQPTNDAEAAAALEQAIEKAKGVAADIRQAADDLAVANTVLDTHLSEEARTREIDQALGHTGAVEKTLTQSAETLDEVNEVLDSVPAPGARR
;
A
#
# COMPACT_ATOMS: atom_id res chain seq x y z
N MET A 1 -5.10 -1.91 43.22
CA MET A 1 -6.16 -2.09 42.20
C MET A 1 -5.45 -2.20 40.87
N PRO A 2 -5.53 -3.33 40.14
CA PRO A 2 -4.81 -3.47 38.87
C PRO A 2 -5.48 -2.54 37.85
N GLN A 3 -4.72 -1.96 36.91
CA GLN A 3 -5.25 -1.24 35.74
C GLN A 3 -5.39 -2.25 34.59
N PRO A 4 -6.58 -2.81 34.30
CA PRO A 4 -6.79 -3.75 33.20
C PRO A 4 -7.41 -3.05 31.98
N THR A 5 -7.77 -1.76 32.10
CA THR A 5 -8.52 -1.02 31.07
C THR A 5 -7.58 -0.38 30.04
N ASN A 6 -6.44 0.16 30.46
CA ASN A 6 -5.51 0.85 29.56
C ASN A 6 -4.85 -0.09 28.55
N ASP A 7 -4.47 -1.31 28.96
CA ASP A 7 -3.82 -2.28 28.08
C ASP A 7 -4.81 -2.86 27.05
N ALA A 8 -6.07 -3.07 27.45
CA ALA A 8 -7.13 -3.54 26.56
C ALA A 8 -7.55 -2.46 25.54
N GLU A 9 -7.65 -1.20 25.97
CA GLU A 9 -7.91 -0.06 25.08
C GLU A 9 -6.74 0.17 24.10
N ALA A 10 -5.50 0.05 24.55
CA ALA A 10 -4.33 0.13 23.70
C ALA A 10 -4.25 -1.00 22.68
N ALA A 11 -4.58 -2.24 23.07
CA ALA A 11 -4.65 -3.37 22.16
C ALA A 11 -5.72 -3.18 21.07
N ALA A 12 -6.92 -2.72 21.46
CA ALA A 12 -7.99 -2.43 20.50
C ALA A 12 -7.63 -1.29 19.54
N ALA A 13 -6.94 -0.25 20.01
CA ALA A 13 -6.45 0.84 19.16
C ALA A 13 -5.36 0.38 18.19
N LEU A 14 -4.46 -0.51 18.62
CA LEU A 14 -3.44 -1.11 17.76
C LEU A 14 -4.07 -1.97 16.67
N GLU A 15 -5.03 -2.83 17.03
CA GLU A 15 -5.73 -3.68 16.07
C GLU A 15 -6.49 -2.85 15.01
N GLN A 16 -7.17 -1.78 15.43
CA GLN A 16 -7.79 -0.83 14.47
C GLN A 16 -6.77 -0.15 13.56
N ALA A 17 -5.59 0.20 14.08
CA ALA A 17 -4.54 0.82 13.28
C ALA A 17 -3.97 -0.16 12.24
N ILE A 18 -3.79 -1.43 12.60
CA ILE A 18 -3.35 -2.49 11.69
C ILE A 18 -4.38 -2.71 10.58
N GLU A 19 -5.66 -2.86 10.92
CA GLU A 19 -6.72 -3.05 9.90
C GLU A 19 -6.83 -1.83 8.96
N LYS A 20 -6.67 -0.62 9.49
CA LYS A 20 -6.61 0.58 8.65
C LYS A 20 -5.40 0.58 7.72
N ALA A 21 -4.23 0.16 8.21
CA ALA A 21 -3.01 0.08 7.41
C ALA A 21 -3.14 -0.97 6.29
N LYS A 22 -3.79 -2.12 6.55
CA LYS A 22 -4.14 -3.13 5.53
C LYS A 22 -5.04 -2.55 4.45
N GLY A 23 -6.06 -1.78 4.85
CA GLY A 23 -6.93 -1.07 3.91
C GLY A 23 -6.15 -0.11 3.00
N VAL A 24 -5.25 0.69 3.57
CA VAL A 24 -4.41 1.61 2.80
C VAL A 24 -3.46 0.86 1.85
N ALA A 25 -2.88 -0.26 2.27
CA ALA A 25 -2.05 -1.09 1.39
C ALA A 25 -2.85 -1.65 0.20
N ALA A 26 -4.10 -2.06 0.42
CA ALA A 26 -5.00 -2.50 -0.65
C ALA A 26 -5.33 -1.35 -1.63
N ASP A 27 -5.65 -0.16 -1.13
CA ASP A 27 -5.93 1.01 -1.97
C ASP A 27 -4.71 1.41 -2.82
N ILE A 28 -3.50 1.36 -2.24
CA ILE A 28 -2.25 1.66 -2.97
C ILE A 28 -2.00 0.63 -4.07
N ARG A 29 -2.22 -0.66 -3.80
CA ARG A 29 -2.12 -1.72 -4.81
C ARG A 29 -3.09 -1.49 -5.96
N GLN A 30 -4.36 -1.22 -5.65
CA GLN A 30 -5.36 -0.98 -6.69
C GLN A 30 -4.98 0.21 -7.56
N ALA A 31 -4.47 1.29 -6.96
CA ALA A 31 -3.98 2.44 -7.72
C ALA A 31 -2.79 2.08 -8.61
N ALA A 32 -1.85 1.26 -8.13
CA ALA A 32 -0.73 0.78 -8.93
C ALA A 32 -1.22 -0.07 -10.12
N ASP A 33 -2.15 -1.00 -9.89
CA ASP A 33 -2.73 -1.85 -10.93
C ASP A 33 -3.48 -1.02 -11.99
N ASP A 34 -4.30 -0.05 -11.58
CA ASP A 34 -5.01 0.85 -12.48
C ASP A 34 -4.04 1.68 -13.33
N LEU A 35 -2.95 2.18 -12.72
CA LEU A 35 -1.88 2.88 -13.43
C LEU A 35 -1.18 1.95 -14.43
N ALA A 36 -0.89 0.70 -14.06
CA ALA A 36 -0.23 -0.26 -14.93
C ALA A 36 -1.07 -0.55 -16.18
N VAL A 37 -2.39 -0.75 -16.01
CA VAL A 37 -3.32 -0.94 -17.13
C VAL A 37 -3.36 0.29 -18.02
N ALA A 38 -3.54 1.48 -17.45
CA ALA A 38 -3.59 2.72 -18.21
C ALA A 38 -2.29 2.97 -18.98
N ASN A 39 -1.14 2.77 -18.34
CA ASN A 39 0.18 2.96 -18.94
C ASN A 39 0.41 1.96 -20.09
N THR A 40 0.04 0.69 -19.90
CA THR A 40 0.15 -0.35 -20.94
C THR A 40 -0.73 -0.04 -22.14
N VAL A 41 -1.98 0.37 -21.91
CA VAL A 41 -2.90 0.72 -22.99
C VAL A 41 -2.37 1.92 -23.77
N LEU A 42 -1.91 2.97 -23.09
CA LEU A 42 -1.36 4.14 -23.75
C LEU A 42 -0.08 3.82 -24.51
N ASP A 43 0.84 3.04 -23.94
CA ASP A 43 2.10 2.66 -24.60
C ASP A 43 1.88 1.78 -25.85
N THR A 44 0.86 0.91 -25.82
CA THR A 44 0.58 -0.05 -26.90
C THR A 44 -0.33 0.53 -27.99
N HIS A 45 -1.29 1.39 -27.63
CA HIS A 45 -2.36 1.82 -28.53
C HIS A 45 -2.25 3.29 -28.97
N LEU A 46 -1.29 4.07 -28.48
CA LEU A 46 -1.03 5.39 -29.06
C LEU A 46 -0.54 5.24 -30.51
N SER A 47 -1.10 6.04 -31.41
CA SER A 47 -0.57 6.14 -32.77
C SER A 47 0.77 6.88 -32.78
N GLU A 48 1.61 6.63 -33.79
CA GLU A 48 2.91 7.29 -33.92
C GLU A 48 2.78 8.81 -34.03
N GLU A 49 1.72 9.33 -34.64
CA GLU A 49 1.49 10.79 -34.74
C GLU A 49 1.13 11.42 -33.38
N ALA A 50 0.47 10.66 -32.50
CA ALA A 50 0.17 11.09 -31.14
C ALA A 50 1.35 10.87 -30.20
N ARG A 51 2.33 10.03 -30.56
CA ARG A 51 3.45 9.63 -29.71
C ARG A 51 4.56 10.69 -29.75
N THR A 52 4.42 11.69 -28.89
CA THR A 52 5.46 12.71 -28.70
C THR A 52 6.48 12.28 -27.65
N ARG A 53 7.67 12.92 -27.66
CA ARG A 53 8.71 12.67 -26.66
C ARG A 53 8.22 12.94 -25.24
N GLU A 54 7.39 13.96 -25.05
CA GLU A 54 6.80 14.31 -23.77
C GLU A 54 5.86 13.21 -23.26
N ILE A 55 5.12 12.57 -24.17
CA ILE A 55 4.26 11.42 -23.83
C ILE A 55 5.11 10.22 -23.44
N ASP A 56 6.17 9.89 -24.20
CA ASP A 56 7.08 8.80 -23.81
C ASP A 56 7.72 9.02 -22.43
N GLN A 57 8.11 10.27 -22.13
CA GLN A 57 8.61 10.62 -20.79
C GLN A 57 7.53 10.49 -19.71
N ALA A 58 6.30 10.92 -19.99
CA ALA A 58 5.18 10.81 -19.06
C ALA A 58 4.81 9.33 -18.78
N LEU A 59 4.81 8.48 -19.81
CA LEU A 59 4.59 7.03 -19.67
C LEU A 59 5.69 6.37 -18.83
N GLY A 60 6.95 6.74 -19.10
CA GLY A 60 8.09 6.29 -18.30
C GLY A 60 8.01 6.74 -16.84
N HIS A 61 7.62 7.98 -16.57
CA HIS A 61 7.44 8.49 -15.21
C HIS A 61 6.28 7.80 -14.50
N THR A 62 5.16 7.61 -15.18
CA THR A 62 3.99 6.90 -14.66
C THR A 62 4.33 5.46 -14.28
N GLY A 63 5.14 4.76 -15.09
CA GLY A 63 5.62 3.41 -14.76
C GLY A 63 6.55 3.39 -13.53
N ALA A 64 7.39 4.42 -13.35
CA ALA A 64 8.22 4.52 -12.15
C ALA A 64 7.37 4.78 -10.88
N VAL A 65 6.30 5.58 -10.99
CA VAL A 65 5.34 5.81 -9.91
C VAL A 65 4.59 4.52 -9.56
N GLU A 66 4.06 3.81 -10.56
CA GLU A 66 3.40 2.51 -10.40
C GLU A 66 4.29 1.53 -9.61
N LYS A 67 5.54 1.34 -10.04
CA LYS A 67 6.49 0.49 -9.33
C LYS A 67 6.71 0.92 -7.86
N THR A 68 6.76 2.23 -7.61
CA THR A 68 6.93 2.76 -6.24
C THR A 68 5.70 2.47 -5.37
N LEU A 69 4.50 2.59 -5.94
CA LEU A 69 3.25 2.26 -5.25
C LEU A 69 3.18 0.77 -4.92
N THR A 70 3.50 -0.10 -5.88
CA THR A 70 3.56 -1.56 -5.66
C THR A 70 4.50 -1.91 -4.50
N GLN A 71 5.72 -1.38 -4.51
CA GLN A 71 6.71 -1.59 -3.43
C GLN A 71 6.23 -1.04 -2.08
N SER A 72 5.53 0.10 -2.09
CA SER A 72 5.00 0.71 -0.87
C SER A 72 3.91 -0.16 -0.26
N ALA A 73 3.03 -0.75 -1.08
CA ALA A 73 1.99 -1.65 -0.60
C ALA A 73 2.58 -2.98 -0.09
N GLU A 74 3.58 -3.54 -0.76
CA GLU A 74 4.32 -4.72 -0.28
C GLU A 74 4.96 -4.45 1.09
N THR A 75 5.64 -3.31 1.24
CA THR A 75 6.26 -2.93 2.53
C THR A 75 5.22 -2.77 3.63
N LEU A 76 4.06 -2.18 3.32
CA LEU A 76 2.97 -2.03 4.30
C LEU A 76 2.40 -3.38 4.71
N ASP A 77 2.27 -4.33 3.79
CA ASP A 77 1.85 -5.69 4.11
C ASP A 77 2.85 -6.40 5.03
N GLU A 78 4.16 -6.32 4.72
CA GLU A 78 5.20 -6.88 5.59
C GLU A 78 5.14 -6.30 7.00
N VAL A 79 4.93 -4.99 7.12
CA VAL A 79 4.78 -4.34 8.43
C VAL A 79 3.52 -4.84 9.15
N ASN A 80 2.39 -4.98 8.45
CA ASN A 80 1.15 -5.47 9.04
C ASN A 80 1.29 -6.94 9.50
N GLU A 81 1.95 -7.80 8.71
CA GLU A 81 2.25 -9.19 9.09
C GLU A 81 3.11 -9.26 10.35
N VAL A 82 4.14 -8.41 10.44
CA VAL A 82 4.98 -8.31 11.64
C VAL A 82 4.14 -7.87 12.83
N LEU A 83 3.31 -6.84 12.70
CA LEU A 83 2.47 -6.33 13.79
C LEU A 83 1.41 -7.33 14.26
N ASP A 84 0.80 -8.08 13.34
CA ASP A 84 -0.14 -9.17 13.67
C ASP A 84 0.55 -10.32 14.43
N SER A 85 1.84 -10.54 14.17
CA SER A 85 2.62 -11.58 14.85
C SER A 85 3.10 -11.20 16.25
N VAL A 86 3.07 -9.90 16.61
CA VAL A 86 3.51 -9.42 17.92
C VAL A 86 2.39 -9.64 18.94
N PRO A 87 2.56 -10.53 19.94
CA PRO A 87 1.56 -10.71 20.97
C PRO A 87 1.39 -9.43 21.79
N ALA A 88 0.15 -9.07 22.09
CA ALA A 88 -0.18 -7.89 22.88
C ALA A 88 0.66 -7.83 24.18
N PRO A 89 1.19 -6.64 24.54
CA PRO A 89 1.93 -6.47 25.79
C PRO A 89 0.99 -6.80 26.96
N GLY A 90 1.20 -7.97 27.59
CA GLY A 90 0.36 -8.48 28.67
C GLY A 90 0.09 -9.99 28.63
N ALA A 91 0.30 -10.66 27.49
CA ALA A 91 0.02 -12.10 27.34
C ALA A 91 1.03 -13.05 28.02
N ARG A 92 1.99 -12.53 28.80
CA ARG A 92 2.88 -13.35 29.65
C ARG A 92 2.66 -13.02 31.12
N ARG A 93 1.77 -13.77 31.77
CA ARG A 93 1.89 -14.20 33.17
C ARG A 93 0.80 -15.20 33.54
#